data_AF-A0A812W7Z8-F1
#
_entry.id   AF-A0A812W7Z8-F1
#
_cell.length_a   1.000
_cell.length_b   1.000
_cell.length_c   1.000
_cell.angle_alpha   90.00
_cell.angle_beta   90.00
_cell.angle_gamma   90.00
#
_symmetry.space_group_name_H-M   'P 1'
#
loop_
_entity.id
_entity.type
_entity.pdbx_description
1 polymer ?
#
loop_
_entity_poly.entity_id
_entity_poly.type
_entity_poly.pdbx_seq_one_letter_code
_entity_poly.pdbx_strand_id
1 'polypeptide(L)'
;MDSRSRTRSKPQRSQRHRSTSRPRMDSRSRGRGSRKESRSRSNGARGRSRGGGDFSLGTYRIPPPAGRADPKKEVSITEEQRQHSISLEGYLYATIDFTSPQAQPPWTTEPDARYTYQTKTDISVIRAKNLPSGWEVAPATETVIREVIKPYSWGTHLLVTEGCKAYWTAAGNNPGCLEALWDYEKLPGRYTLKAKFGQNAALHGIILIKTVSKLS
;
A
#
# COMPACT_ATOMS: atom_id res chain seq x y z
N MET A 1 -16.81 -69.76 12.91
CA MET A 1 -16.84 -68.98 14.16
C MET A 1 -16.25 -67.62 13.88
N ASP A 2 -16.89 -66.47 14.03
CA ASP A 2 -18.26 -66.03 14.18
C ASP A 2 -18.15 -64.53 13.83
N SER A 3 -18.86 -64.07 12.80
CA SER A 3 -20.09 -63.30 12.96
C SER A 3 -19.95 -61.91 13.58
N ARG A 4 -20.56 -60.94 12.86
CA ARG A 4 -21.10 -59.61 13.26
C ARG A 4 -20.22 -58.40 12.88
N SER A 5 -20.48 -57.70 11.78
CA SER A 5 -21.62 -56.79 11.51
C SER A 5 -21.90 -55.80 12.64
N ARG A 6 -21.66 -54.50 12.39
CA ARG A 6 -22.45 -53.38 12.94
C ARG A 6 -22.20 -52.09 12.16
N THR A 7 -23.09 -51.86 11.20
CA THR A 7 -23.49 -50.55 10.68
C THR A 7 -23.94 -49.64 11.83
N ARG A 8 -23.45 -48.40 11.88
CA ARG A 8 -24.08 -47.35 12.72
C ARG A 8 -24.28 -46.08 11.91
N SER A 9 -25.51 -45.95 11.45
CA SER A 9 -26.08 -44.78 10.78
C SER A 9 -26.51 -43.71 11.79
N LYS A 10 -26.64 -42.47 11.28
CA LYS A 10 -27.43 -41.30 11.76
C LYS A 10 -26.70 -40.25 12.62
N PRO A 11 -27.13 -38.96 12.62
CA PRO A 11 -28.34 -38.39 11.99
C PRO A 11 -28.14 -37.15 11.08
N GLN A 12 -29.02 -37.01 10.09
CA GLN A 12 -29.44 -35.72 9.52
C GLN A 12 -29.86 -34.78 10.66
N ARG A 13 -29.18 -33.63 10.79
CA ARG A 13 -29.66 -32.54 11.64
C ARG A 13 -30.38 -31.51 10.78
N SER A 14 -31.62 -31.31 11.19
CA SER A 14 -32.67 -30.51 10.62
C SER A 14 -32.35 -29.02 10.53
N GLN A 15 -33.00 -28.45 9.52
CA GLN A 15 -33.30 -27.04 9.30
C GLN A 15 -33.46 -26.21 10.57
N ARG A 16 -32.86 -25.01 10.56
CA ARG A 16 -33.44 -23.83 11.21
C ARG A 16 -33.27 -22.62 10.31
N HIS A 17 -34.35 -22.32 9.59
CA HIS A 17 -34.64 -20.99 9.10
C HIS A 17 -34.67 -20.02 10.30
N ARG A 18 -33.80 -19.01 10.30
CA ARG A 18 -33.98 -17.81 11.11
C ARG A 18 -34.22 -16.64 10.18
N SER A 19 -35.50 -16.40 9.94
CA SER A 19 -36.03 -15.17 9.38
C SER A 19 -35.88 -14.07 10.44
N THR A 20 -34.78 -13.32 10.41
CA THR A 20 -34.65 -12.08 11.19
C THR A 20 -35.19 -10.93 10.38
N SER A 21 -36.47 -10.64 10.61
CA SER A 21 -37.15 -9.40 10.28
C SER A 21 -36.30 -8.21 10.73
N ARG A 22 -35.74 -7.45 9.78
CA ARG A 22 -35.15 -6.15 10.08
C ARG A 22 -36.24 -5.07 10.06
N PRO A 23 -36.31 -4.22 11.09
CA PRO A 23 -37.29 -3.14 11.15
C PRO A 23 -36.98 -2.06 10.12
N ARG A 24 -38.02 -1.60 9.43
CA ARG A 24 -38.09 -0.28 8.78
C ARG A 24 -37.69 0.77 9.81
N MET A 25 -36.56 1.45 9.59
CA MET A 25 -36.30 2.72 10.26
C MET A 25 -36.74 3.85 9.34
N ASP A 26 -37.75 4.54 9.83
CA ASP A 26 -38.34 5.74 9.28
C ASP A 26 -37.31 6.87 9.12
N SER A 27 -37.31 7.38 7.90
CA SER A 27 -37.31 8.81 7.56
C SER A 27 -37.55 9.76 8.74
N ARG A 28 -36.47 10.40 9.20
CA ARG A 28 -36.52 11.74 9.81
C ARG A 28 -35.42 12.63 9.25
N SER A 29 -35.83 13.35 8.21
CA SER A 29 -35.61 14.78 8.02
C SER A 29 -34.93 15.54 9.18
N ARG A 30 -33.91 16.33 8.83
CA ARG A 30 -33.78 17.80 9.08
C ARG A 30 -32.31 18.18 9.22
N GLY A 31 -31.87 19.15 8.41
CA GLY A 31 -30.52 19.71 8.54
C GLY A 31 -30.14 20.67 7.42
N ARG A 32 -31.01 21.62 7.08
CA ARG A 32 -30.63 22.83 6.32
C ARG A 32 -29.55 23.57 7.12
N GLY A 33 -28.32 23.54 6.64
CA GLY A 33 -27.21 24.34 7.14
C GLY A 33 -26.56 25.09 5.99
N SER A 34 -27.20 26.18 5.53
CA SER A 34 -26.56 27.12 4.62
C SER A 34 -25.48 27.87 5.39
N ARG A 35 -24.21 27.76 4.98
CA ARG A 35 -23.23 28.77 5.33
C ARG A 35 -22.39 29.10 4.11
N LYS A 36 -22.87 30.13 3.42
CA LYS A 36 -22.08 30.99 2.53
C LYS A 36 -20.91 31.52 3.35
N GLU A 37 -19.69 31.28 2.90
CA GLU A 37 -18.58 32.14 3.26
C GLU A 37 -17.72 32.40 2.03
N SER A 38 -18.24 33.32 1.22
CA SER A 38 -17.53 34.03 0.17
C SER A 38 -16.43 34.85 0.84
N ARG A 39 -15.16 34.43 0.73
CA ARG A 39 -14.01 35.30 0.99
C ARG A 39 -13.20 35.47 -0.27
N SER A 40 -13.71 36.38 -1.09
CA SER A 40 -12.94 37.17 -2.05
C SER A 40 -11.81 37.87 -1.30
N ARG A 41 -10.57 37.41 -1.50
CA ARG A 41 -9.37 38.19 -1.18
C ARG A 41 -8.66 38.55 -2.47
N SER A 42 -9.12 39.64 -3.05
CA SER A 42 -8.35 40.51 -3.93
C SER A 42 -7.22 41.15 -3.12
N ASN A 43 -5.99 40.76 -3.40
CA ASN A 43 -4.79 41.56 -3.17
C ASN A 43 -4.03 41.47 -4.49
N GLY A 44 -3.97 42.52 -5.30
CA GLY A 44 -3.48 43.83 -4.91
C GLY A 44 -2.20 44.04 -5.70
N ALA A 45 -2.38 44.33 -6.99
CA ALA A 45 -1.32 44.81 -7.86
C ALA A 45 -0.69 46.05 -7.23
N ARG A 46 0.59 45.97 -6.89
CA ARG A 46 1.43 47.15 -6.69
C ARG A 46 2.71 46.96 -7.48
N GLY A 47 2.69 47.55 -8.66
CA GLY A 47 3.92 47.89 -9.36
C GLY A 47 4.78 48.80 -8.48
N ARG A 48 6.07 48.48 -8.46
CA ARG A 48 7.14 49.46 -8.26
C ARG A 48 8.24 49.12 -9.26
N SER A 49 8.05 49.66 -10.45
CA SER A 49 9.15 50.06 -11.33
C SER A 49 9.78 51.30 -10.70
N ARG A 50 11.07 51.26 -10.34
CA ARG A 50 11.99 52.42 -10.24
C ARG A 50 13.38 52.00 -9.71
N GLY A 51 14.40 52.44 -10.45
CA GLY A 51 15.82 52.45 -10.04
C GLY A 51 16.59 51.28 -10.65
N GLY A 52 17.35 51.41 -11.74
CA GLY A 52 18.13 52.58 -12.12
C GLY A 52 19.33 52.69 -11.20
N GLY A 53 20.22 51.70 -11.25
CA GLY A 53 21.43 51.60 -10.47
C GLY A 53 22.43 50.74 -11.23
N ASP A 54 23.13 51.39 -12.16
CA ASP A 54 24.28 50.85 -12.86
C ASP A 54 25.45 50.75 -11.89
N PHE A 55 25.38 49.76 -10.99
CA PHE A 55 26.50 49.33 -10.18
C PHE A 55 27.18 48.19 -10.92
N SER A 56 28.11 48.57 -11.78
CA SER A 56 29.24 47.76 -12.26
C SER A 56 30.14 47.35 -11.07
N LEU A 57 29.58 46.60 -10.12
CA LEU A 57 30.35 45.77 -9.21
C LEU A 57 30.67 44.52 -10.00
N GLY A 58 31.94 44.38 -10.39
CA GLY A 58 32.45 43.20 -11.07
C GLY A 58 31.93 41.94 -10.39
N THR A 59 30.90 41.35 -10.99
CA THR A 59 30.30 40.11 -10.53
C THR A 59 31.37 39.05 -10.66
N TYR A 60 32.09 38.80 -9.57
CA TYR A 60 32.76 37.53 -9.33
C TYR A 60 31.67 36.45 -9.37
N ARG A 61 31.33 36.02 -10.58
CA ARG A 61 30.55 34.83 -10.80
C ARG A 61 31.44 33.69 -10.35
N ILE A 62 31.18 33.21 -9.14
CA ILE A 62 31.69 31.92 -8.68
C ILE A 62 31.35 30.94 -9.81
N PRO A 63 32.36 30.37 -10.50
CA PRO A 63 32.08 29.41 -11.55
C PRO A 63 31.22 28.31 -10.95
N PRO A 64 30.16 27.85 -11.65
CA PRO A 64 29.36 26.74 -11.16
C PRO A 64 30.31 25.62 -10.74
N PRO A 65 30.17 25.05 -9.53
CA PRO A 65 31.08 24.02 -9.05
C PRO A 65 31.17 22.96 -10.13
N ALA A 66 32.40 22.69 -10.59
CA ALA A 66 32.68 21.73 -11.66
C ALA A 66 31.82 20.49 -11.40
N GLY A 67 30.88 20.22 -12.30
CA GLY A 67 29.81 19.26 -12.10
C GLY A 67 30.41 17.99 -11.53
N ARG A 68 30.12 17.73 -10.25
CA ARG A 68 30.61 16.55 -9.56
C ARG A 68 29.96 15.41 -10.32
N ALA A 69 30.73 14.73 -11.17
CA ALA A 69 30.27 13.54 -11.85
C ALA A 69 29.90 12.57 -10.73
N ASP A 70 28.60 12.47 -10.45
CA ASP A 70 28.11 11.54 -9.45
C ASP A 70 28.58 10.17 -9.93
N PRO A 71 29.50 9.52 -9.19
CA PRO A 71 29.98 8.22 -9.61
C PRO A 71 28.74 7.35 -9.76
N LYS A 72 28.55 6.75 -10.95
CA LYS A 72 27.48 5.78 -11.20
C LYS A 72 27.57 4.75 -10.09
N LYS A 73 26.73 4.89 -9.07
CA LYS A 73 26.73 4.02 -7.92
C LYS A 73 26.16 2.71 -8.43
N GLU A 74 27.05 1.76 -8.71
CA GLU A 74 26.65 0.41 -9.05
C GLU A 74 25.74 -0.09 -7.93
N VAL A 75 24.50 -0.39 -8.30
CA VAL A 75 23.49 -0.80 -7.35
C VAL A 75 23.73 -2.27 -7.05
N SER A 76 24.51 -2.55 -6.00
CA SER A 76 24.60 -3.89 -5.45
C SER A 76 23.40 -4.15 -4.55
N ILE A 77 22.64 -5.21 -4.89
CA ILE A 77 21.57 -5.73 -4.02
C ILE A 77 22.25 -6.40 -2.83
N THR A 78 21.86 -6.00 -1.61
CA THR A 78 22.43 -6.59 -0.40
C THR A 78 21.91 -8.00 -0.17
N GLU A 79 22.65 -8.83 0.56
CA GLU A 79 22.22 -10.20 0.86
C GLU A 79 20.93 -10.24 1.69
N GLU A 80 20.78 -9.31 2.64
CA GLU A 80 19.54 -9.14 3.40
C GLU A 80 18.34 -8.87 2.48
N GLN A 81 18.48 -7.97 1.50
CA GLN A 81 17.42 -7.71 0.53
C GLN A 81 17.05 -8.97 -0.26
N ARG A 82 18.06 -9.76 -0.66
CA ARG A 82 17.84 -11.03 -1.38
C ARG A 82 17.08 -12.05 -0.54
N GLN A 83 17.38 -12.16 0.76
CA GLN A 83 16.69 -13.08 1.69
C GLN A 83 15.22 -12.70 1.92
N HIS A 84 14.90 -11.41 1.86
CA HIS A 84 13.54 -10.89 2.01
C HIS A 84 12.79 -10.73 0.68
N SER A 85 13.30 -11.36 -0.40
CA SER A 85 12.74 -11.25 -1.74
C SER A 85 12.33 -12.60 -2.32
N ILE A 86 11.45 -12.56 -3.31
CA ILE A 86 11.09 -13.71 -4.16
C ILE A 86 11.69 -13.51 -5.55
N SER A 87 12.38 -14.53 -6.06
CA SER A 87 12.89 -14.54 -7.43
C SER A 87 11.83 -15.04 -8.41
N LEU A 88 11.53 -14.24 -9.43
CA LEU A 88 10.61 -14.60 -10.51
C LEU A 88 11.12 -13.98 -11.83
N GLU A 89 11.32 -14.83 -12.84
CA GLU A 89 11.76 -14.42 -14.19
C GLU A 89 13.05 -13.58 -14.23
N GLY A 90 13.96 -13.84 -13.28
CA GLY A 90 15.23 -13.12 -13.14
C GLY A 90 15.10 -11.77 -12.42
N TYR A 91 13.93 -11.41 -11.90
CA TYR A 91 13.72 -10.25 -11.05
C TYR A 91 13.53 -10.67 -9.60
N LEU A 92 13.93 -9.81 -8.66
CA LEU A 92 13.57 -9.96 -7.26
C LEU A 92 12.36 -9.09 -6.96
N TYR A 93 11.41 -9.63 -6.21
CA TYR A 93 10.21 -8.96 -5.73
C TYR A 93 10.22 -8.92 -4.20
N ALA A 94 9.95 -7.75 -3.63
CA ALA A 94 9.92 -7.56 -2.18
C ALA A 94 8.91 -6.48 -1.82
N THR A 95 8.53 -6.36 -0.54
CA THR A 95 7.87 -5.15 -0.07
C THR A 95 8.87 -4.01 0.05
N ILE A 96 8.39 -2.76 -0.03
CA ILE A 96 9.24 -1.56 0.09
C ILE A 96 10.01 -1.45 1.42
N ASP A 97 9.60 -2.21 2.44
CA ASP A 97 10.27 -2.32 3.74
C ASP A 97 11.01 -3.66 3.95
N PHE A 98 11.12 -4.51 2.92
CA PHE A 98 11.75 -5.83 2.98
C PHE A 98 11.20 -6.74 4.09
N THR A 99 9.88 -6.72 4.27
CA THR A 99 9.19 -7.69 5.12
C THR A 99 9.28 -9.07 4.47
N SER A 100 9.73 -10.08 5.21
CA SER A 100 9.88 -11.45 4.67
C SER A 100 8.56 -12.01 4.13
N PRO A 101 8.58 -12.65 2.95
CA PRO A 101 7.43 -13.43 2.50
C PRO A 101 7.27 -14.68 3.38
N GLN A 102 6.09 -14.87 3.97
CA GLN A 102 5.76 -16.09 4.72
C GLN A 102 4.71 -16.89 3.94
N ALA A 103 5.02 -18.13 3.59
CA ALA A 103 4.15 -18.99 2.78
C ALA A 103 2.87 -19.42 3.52
N GLN A 104 2.92 -19.47 4.85
CA GLN A 104 1.76 -19.68 5.69
C GLN A 104 1.79 -18.68 6.84
N PRO A 105 0.75 -17.86 7.04
CA PRO A 105 0.65 -17.09 8.28
C PRO A 105 0.47 -18.08 9.45
N PRO A 106 1.11 -17.87 10.61
CA PRO A 106 0.63 -18.51 11.83
C PRO A 106 -0.80 -18.00 12.05
N TRP A 107 -1.78 -18.82 11.71
CA TRP A 107 -3.19 -18.44 11.76
C TRP A 107 -3.62 -18.22 13.21
N THR A 108 -3.59 -16.96 13.63
CA THR A 108 -4.53 -16.44 14.62
C THR A 108 -5.39 -15.39 13.92
N THR A 109 -6.68 -15.67 13.82
CA THR A 109 -7.72 -14.72 13.41
C THR A 109 -7.86 -13.55 14.40
N GLU A 110 -7.13 -13.60 15.52
CA GLU A 110 -7.01 -12.48 16.43
C GLU A 110 -6.17 -11.40 15.75
N PRO A 111 -6.77 -10.25 15.40
CA PRO A 111 -5.97 -9.12 14.96
C PRO A 111 -4.99 -8.79 16.09
N ASP A 112 -3.71 -8.57 15.74
CA ASP A 112 -2.68 -8.18 16.71
C ASP A 112 -3.24 -7.05 17.60
N ALA A 113 -3.07 -7.12 18.92
CA ALA A 113 -3.79 -6.29 19.91
C ALA A 113 -3.59 -4.77 19.74
N ARG A 114 -2.67 -4.36 18.86
CA ARG A 114 -2.46 -2.98 18.41
C ARG A 114 -3.52 -2.49 17.42
N TYR A 115 -4.45 -3.37 17.01
CA TYR A 115 -5.47 -3.09 16.02
C TYR A 115 -6.79 -2.64 16.64
N THR A 116 -7.13 -1.37 16.45
CA THR A 116 -8.48 -0.89 16.74
C THR A 116 -9.20 -0.55 15.44
N TYR A 117 -10.24 -1.32 15.14
CA TYR A 117 -11.13 -1.16 13.98
C TYR A 117 -11.81 0.22 13.86
N GLN A 118 -11.63 1.10 14.86
CA GLN A 118 -12.44 2.29 15.03
C GLN A 118 -11.79 3.59 14.52
N THR A 119 -10.47 3.67 14.26
CA THR A 119 -9.86 5.01 14.24
C THR A 119 -8.92 5.43 13.11
N LYS A 120 -8.30 4.58 12.28
CA LYS A 120 -7.58 4.94 11.02
C LYS A 120 -6.77 3.75 10.49
N THR A 121 -6.33 3.84 9.23
CA THR A 121 -5.15 3.07 8.75
C THR A 121 -3.96 3.33 9.67
N ASP A 122 -3.22 2.29 10.05
CA ASP A 122 -2.03 2.42 10.92
C ASP A 122 -1.07 3.49 10.37
N ILE A 123 -0.50 4.30 11.27
CA ILE A 123 0.51 5.31 10.96
C ILE A 123 1.68 4.69 10.20
N SER A 124 2.02 3.42 10.49
CA SER A 124 3.06 2.66 9.79
C SER A 124 2.82 2.55 8.27
N VAL A 125 1.56 2.52 7.83
CA VAL A 125 1.15 2.45 6.41
C VAL A 125 1.36 3.79 5.70
N ILE A 126 1.01 4.88 6.39
CA ILE A 126 1.01 6.23 5.81
C ILE A 126 2.35 6.96 5.97
N ARG A 127 3.36 6.32 6.57
CA ARG A 127 4.72 6.88 6.60
C ARG A 127 5.36 6.75 5.22
N ALA A 128 6.02 7.81 4.79
CA ALA A 128 6.83 7.78 3.59
C ALA A 128 7.96 6.76 3.74
N LYS A 129 8.04 5.80 2.84
CA LYS A 129 9.10 4.76 2.81
C LYS A 129 10.06 5.07 1.66
N ASN A 130 11.35 4.87 1.90
CA ASN A 130 12.38 5.07 0.88
C ASN A 130 12.31 3.93 -0.14
N LEU A 131 12.32 4.27 -1.42
CA LEU A 131 12.53 3.29 -2.48
C LEU A 131 14.04 3.03 -2.59
N PRO A 132 14.51 1.79 -2.39
CA PRO A 132 15.92 1.47 -2.52
C PRO A 132 16.39 1.70 -3.97
N SER A 133 17.64 2.10 -4.14
CA SER A 133 18.23 2.29 -5.46
C SER A 133 18.15 1.00 -6.29
N GLY A 134 17.82 1.10 -7.58
CA GLY A 134 17.65 -0.04 -8.50
C GLY A 134 16.41 -0.89 -8.30
N TRP A 135 15.47 -0.41 -7.47
CA TRP A 135 14.13 -0.97 -7.35
C TRP A 135 13.10 -0.02 -7.98
N GLU A 136 11.97 -0.56 -8.37
CA GLU A 136 10.80 0.16 -8.86
C GLU A 136 9.51 -0.50 -8.35
N VAL A 137 8.38 0.19 -8.45
CA VAL A 137 7.08 -0.41 -8.07
C VAL A 137 6.76 -1.55 -9.04
N ALA A 138 6.40 -2.72 -8.50
CA ALA A 138 6.15 -3.90 -9.31
C ALA A 138 4.83 -3.77 -10.11
N PRO A 139 4.78 -4.24 -11.37
CA PRO A 139 3.57 -4.23 -12.17
C PRO A 139 2.58 -5.30 -11.70
N ALA A 140 1.31 -5.06 -11.96
CA ALA A 140 0.20 -5.97 -11.63
C ALA A 140 -0.01 -7.04 -12.73
N THR A 141 1.00 -7.86 -13.02
CA THR A 141 0.85 -8.95 -14.00
C THR A 141 0.25 -10.20 -13.35
N GLU A 142 -0.45 -11.02 -14.14
CA GLU A 142 -1.07 -12.27 -13.65
C GLU A 142 -0.04 -13.20 -12.99
N THR A 143 1.15 -13.32 -13.58
CA THR A 143 2.24 -14.14 -13.03
C THR A 143 2.69 -13.61 -11.66
N VAL A 144 2.85 -12.29 -11.50
CA VAL A 144 3.23 -11.69 -10.21
C VAL A 144 2.13 -11.92 -9.17
N ILE A 145 0.87 -11.76 -9.55
CA ILE A 145 -0.27 -11.99 -8.64
C ILE A 145 -0.27 -13.45 -8.17
N ARG A 146 -0.14 -14.40 -9.10
CA ARG A 146 -0.23 -15.83 -8.82
C ARG A 146 0.96 -16.39 -8.05
N GLU A 147 2.18 -15.98 -8.41
CA GLU A 147 3.42 -16.57 -7.89
C GLU A 147 4.05 -15.76 -6.73
N VAL A 148 3.78 -14.45 -6.61
CA VAL A 148 4.42 -13.57 -5.61
C VAL A 148 3.44 -13.07 -4.57
N ILE A 149 2.24 -12.63 -4.97
CA ILE A 149 1.28 -12.01 -4.03
C ILE A 149 0.43 -13.08 -3.33
N LYS A 150 -0.23 -13.93 -4.11
CA LYS A 150 -1.19 -14.93 -3.63
C LYS A 150 -0.59 -15.93 -2.63
N PRO A 151 0.63 -16.46 -2.81
CA PRO A 151 1.11 -17.54 -1.94
C PRO A 151 1.70 -17.07 -0.61
N TYR A 152 1.90 -15.75 -0.41
CA TYR A 152 2.66 -15.23 0.72
C TYR A 152 1.91 -14.12 1.45
N SER A 153 2.07 -14.02 2.78
CA SER A 153 1.35 -13.03 3.60
C SER A 153 2.00 -11.64 3.59
N TRP A 154 3.33 -11.56 3.41
CA TRP A 154 4.10 -10.31 3.43
C TRP A 154 3.87 -9.42 4.67
N GLY A 155 3.38 -9.99 5.78
CA GLY A 155 3.01 -9.23 6.98
C GLY A 155 1.91 -8.18 6.77
N THR A 156 1.09 -8.30 5.71
CA THR A 156 0.07 -7.31 5.36
C THR A 156 -1.15 -7.96 4.73
N HIS A 157 -2.32 -7.29 4.78
CA HIS A 157 -3.53 -7.77 4.12
C HIS A 157 -3.46 -7.60 2.60
N LEU A 158 -2.96 -6.43 2.17
CA LEU A 158 -2.90 -6.03 0.77
C LEU A 158 -1.48 -5.67 0.34
N LEU A 159 -1.13 -6.05 -0.89
CA LEU A 159 0.03 -5.52 -1.61
C LEU A 159 -0.43 -4.56 -2.70
N VAL A 160 0.16 -3.36 -2.70
CA VAL A 160 -0.12 -2.29 -3.66
C VAL A 160 0.93 -2.31 -4.75
N THR A 161 0.50 -2.54 -5.98
CA THR A 161 1.34 -2.59 -7.18
C THR A 161 1.24 -1.29 -7.99
N GLU A 162 1.94 -1.24 -9.11
CA GLU A 162 1.86 -0.16 -10.08
C GLU A 162 0.40 0.09 -10.51
N GLY A 163 0.07 1.37 -10.75
CA GLY A 163 -1.30 1.77 -11.07
C GLY A 163 -2.23 1.78 -9.85
N CYS A 164 -1.67 1.81 -8.64
CA CYS A 164 -2.42 1.87 -7.38
C CYS A 164 -3.35 0.68 -7.17
N LYS A 165 -3.05 -0.50 -7.72
CA LYS A 165 -3.91 -1.69 -7.54
C LYS A 165 -3.51 -2.44 -6.29
N ALA A 166 -4.46 -2.75 -5.41
CA ALA A 166 -4.21 -3.44 -4.16
C ALA A 166 -4.81 -4.85 -4.17
N TYR A 167 -3.95 -5.86 -4.05
CA TYR A 167 -4.32 -7.27 -4.11
C TYR A 167 -4.19 -7.95 -2.75
N TRP A 168 -5.12 -8.85 -2.44
CA TRP A 168 -5.05 -9.66 -1.24
C TRP A 168 -3.84 -10.59 -1.23
N THR A 169 -3.12 -10.59 -0.12
CA THR A 169 -2.05 -11.55 0.19
C THR A 169 -2.63 -12.85 0.77
N ALA A 170 -1.78 -13.80 1.12
CA ALA A 170 -2.19 -15.01 1.85
C ALA A 170 -2.75 -14.73 3.27
N ALA A 171 -2.50 -13.55 3.85
CA ALA A 171 -3.13 -13.13 5.12
C ALA A 171 -4.54 -12.54 4.92
N GLY A 172 -4.96 -12.36 3.67
CA GLY A 172 -6.25 -11.81 3.30
C GLY A 172 -7.39 -12.81 3.30
N ASN A 173 -8.62 -12.28 3.14
CA ASN A 173 -9.81 -13.10 2.99
C ASN A 173 -9.92 -13.76 1.61
N ASN A 174 -9.29 -13.19 0.58
CA ASN A 174 -9.40 -13.66 -0.80
C ASN A 174 -8.08 -13.55 -1.58
N PRO A 175 -7.06 -14.36 -1.24
CA PRO A 175 -5.70 -14.23 -1.77
C PRO A 175 -5.62 -14.17 -3.30
N GLY A 176 -4.89 -13.19 -3.82
CA GLY A 176 -4.70 -12.93 -5.25
C GLY A 176 -5.79 -12.07 -5.91
N CYS A 177 -6.92 -11.81 -5.25
CA CYS A 177 -7.98 -10.96 -5.81
C CYS A 177 -7.69 -9.47 -5.62
N LEU A 178 -8.11 -8.65 -6.60
CA LEU A 178 -8.08 -7.20 -6.49
C LEU A 178 -9.14 -6.73 -5.48
N GLU A 179 -8.73 -6.01 -4.45
CA GLU A 179 -9.63 -5.46 -3.44
C GLU A 179 -10.02 -4.02 -3.75
N ALA A 180 -9.02 -3.18 -4.03
CA ALA A 180 -9.25 -1.75 -4.17
C ALA A 180 -8.18 -1.07 -5.02
N LEU A 181 -8.49 0.15 -5.46
CA LEU A 181 -7.48 1.10 -5.89
C LEU A 181 -6.97 1.85 -4.65
N TRP A 182 -5.70 1.68 -4.31
CA TRP A 182 -5.03 2.30 -3.18
C TRP A 182 -3.97 3.28 -3.64
N ASP A 183 -4.35 4.55 -3.69
CA ASP A 183 -3.45 5.64 -4.06
C ASP A 183 -2.17 5.67 -3.20
N TYR A 184 -1.05 5.89 -3.87
CA TYR A 184 0.19 6.33 -3.25
C TYR A 184 0.67 7.63 -3.88
N GLU A 185 1.39 8.42 -3.10
CA GLU A 185 2.11 9.61 -3.56
C GLU A 185 3.57 9.25 -3.82
N LYS A 186 4.06 9.58 -5.02
CA LYS A 186 5.46 9.41 -5.42
C LYS A 186 6.22 10.70 -5.11
N LEU A 187 7.12 10.62 -4.14
CA LEU A 187 8.06 11.68 -3.77
C LEU A 187 9.46 11.33 -4.32
N PRO A 188 10.40 12.29 -4.40
CA PRO A 188 11.77 12.00 -4.82
C PRO A 188 12.42 10.91 -3.94
N GLY A 189 12.55 9.70 -4.49
CA GLY A 189 13.10 8.53 -3.80
C GLY A 189 12.21 7.92 -2.70
N ARG A 190 10.95 8.34 -2.57
CA ARG A 190 10.04 7.86 -1.51
C ARG A 190 8.62 7.62 -2.01
N TYR A 191 7.90 6.75 -1.34
CA TYR A 191 6.49 6.49 -1.60
C TYR A 191 5.69 6.53 -0.30
N THR A 192 4.48 7.08 -0.38
CA THR A 192 3.57 7.19 0.76
C THR A 192 2.19 6.70 0.36
N LEU A 193 1.65 5.69 1.04
CA LEU A 193 0.26 5.27 0.83
C LEU A 193 -0.69 6.28 1.45
N LYS A 194 -1.77 6.63 0.74
CA LYS A 194 -2.82 7.48 1.29
C LYS A 194 -3.65 6.71 2.31
N ALA A 195 -4.03 7.37 3.40
CA ALA A 195 -4.93 6.78 4.39
C ALA A 195 -6.26 6.37 3.74
N LYS A 196 -6.80 5.22 4.17
CA LYS A 196 -8.16 4.79 3.84
C LYS A 196 -9.11 5.12 4.98
N PHE A 197 -10.38 5.30 4.62
CA PHE A 197 -11.45 5.63 5.55
C PHE A 197 -12.58 4.60 5.45
N GLY A 198 -13.42 4.53 6.48
CA GLY A 198 -14.56 3.60 6.53
C GLY A 198 -14.11 2.15 6.72
N GLN A 199 -14.81 1.21 6.06
CA GLN A 199 -14.54 -0.23 6.21
C GLN A 199 -13.11 -0.62 5.78
N ASN A 200 -12.53 0.11 4.83
CA ASN A 200 -11.18 -0.13 4.34
C ASN A 200 -10.09 0.50 5.22
N ALA A 201 -10.46 1.26 6.27
CA ALA A 201 -9.48 1.75 7.25
C ALA A 201 -8.86 0.61 8.05
N ALA A 202 -9.57 -0.52 8.14
CA ALA A 202 -9.05 -1.79 8.66
C ALA A 202 -8.25 -2.59 7.61
N LEU A 203 -7.88 -1.96 6.48
CA LEU A 203 -6.90 -2.38 5.48
C LEU A 203 -5.46 -2.17 6.00
N HIS A 204 -4.57 -3.17 5.93
CA HIS A 204 -3.11 -2.90 5.93
C HIS A 204 -2.57 -3.11 4.52
N GLY A 205 -1.82 -2.15 4.01
CA GLY A 205 -1.28 -2.14 2.66
C GLY A 205 0.20 -1.88 2.68
N ILE A 206 0.97 -2.61 1.86
CA ILE A 206 2.38 -2.31 1.62
C ILE A 206 2.64 -2.29 0.12
N ILE A 207 3.51 -1.39 -0.35
CA ILE A 207 3.88 -1.31 -1.76
C ILE A 207 4.80 -2.48 -2.12
N LEU A 208 4.44 -3.19 -3.19
CA LEU A 208 5.28 -4.21 -3.80
C LEU A 208 6.27 -3.54 -4.76
N ILE A 209 7.55 -3.89 -4.63
CA ILE A 209 8.64 -3.41 -5.46
C ILE A 209 9.33 -4.58 -6.15
N LYS A 210 9.98 -4.30 -7.28
CA LYS A 210 10.85 -5.23 -7.99
C LYS A 210 12.16 -4.59 -8.40
N THR A 211 13.16 -5.40 -8.73
CA THR A 211 14.40 -4.90 -9.33
C THR A 211 14.15 -4.34 -10.73
N VAL A 212 14.86 -3.26 -11.08
CA VAL A 212 14.78 -2.63 -12.42
C VAL A 212 15.44 -3.52 -13.47
N SER A 213 16.58 -4.12 -13.12
CA SER A 213 17.33 -5.02 -13.99
C SER A 213 17.11 -6.48 -13.63
N LYS A 214 17.19 -7.34 -14.65
CA LYS A 214 17.29 -8.79 -14.45
C LYS A 214 18.64 -9.12 -13.84
N LEU A 215 18.63 -10.01 -12.85
CA LEU A 215 19.83 -10.65 -12.35
C LEU A 215 20.22 -11.75 -13.33
N SER A 216 21.39 -11.60 -13.93
CA SER A 216 22.04 -12.60 -14.79
C SER A 216 22.60 -13.76 -13.99
#